data_AF-B1J7N3-F1
#
_entry.id   AF-B1J7N3-F1
#
_cell.length_a   1.000
_cell.length_b   1.000
_cell.length_c   1.000
_cell.angle_alpha   90.00
_cell.angle_beta   90.00
_cell.angle_gamma   90.00
#
_symmetry.space_group_name_H-M   'P 1'
#
loop_
_entity.id
_entity.type
_entity.pdbx_description
1 polymer ?
#
loop_
_entity_poly.entity_id
_entity_poly.type
_entity_poly.pdbx_seq_one_letter_code
_entity_poly.pdbx_strand_id
1 'polypeptide(L)'
;MLAHEKLMKYIIENLTRISVQAELLGKVHFFDHHIASEHFFQQLLNQVYGYQLTNANHTRLNAAAIDLCDPHRKLAIQVTAQRQAAKIQKTVDNFANHGLGSTYSTLKVLIIGKRTGTYSTISVPPTVTFNGKTDVIDLASLVHDITKQSTTALQAIVDVMKREITYCQNASAVEQMSDEDAILKLRNLMDRPALQDPWQWEVNLNAFQDAITDLIEAINTGHISGTLSTKPRFSYSDKIMASQLAAIYHQLRLLRQLFRKHVASGEIDPFANRCMFATAQAGAAFDAQRNAINAQFNVLLAQFNHPALPAVG
;
A
#
# COMPACT_ATOMS: atom_id res chain seq x y z
N MET A 1 19.74 -8.17 -23.09
CA MET A 1 18.27 -7.96 -23.02
C MET A 1 17.93 -6.75 -23.88
N LEU A 2 17.01 -6.88 -24.84
CA LEU A 2 16.67 -5.80 -25.77
C LEU A 2 15.85 -4.71 -25.06
N ALA A 3 15.97 -3.43 -25.48
CA ALA A 3 15.28 -2.31 -24.84
C ALA A 3 13.75 -2.50 -24.85
N HIS A 4 13.19 -2.96 -25.97
CA HIS A 4 11.77 -3.28 -26.11
C HIS A 4 11.31 -4.35 -25.10
N GLU A 5 12.08 -5.42 -24.96
CA GLU A 5 11.81 -6.51 -24.02
C GLU A 5 11.83 -6.02 -22.56
N LYS A 6 12.78 -5.13 -22.21
CA LYS A 6 12.88 -4.52 -20.88
C LYS A 6 11.63 -3.71 -20.53
N LEU A 7 11.16 -2.88 -21.47
CA LEU A 7 9.96 -2.05 -21.28
C LEU A 7 8.71 -2.92 -21.14
N MET A 8 8.57 -3.95 -21.99
CA MET A 8 7.44 -4.89 -21.91
C MET A 8 7.39 -5.62 -20.57
N LYS A 9 8.53 -6.11 -20.07
CA LYS A 9 8.60 -6.77 -18.76
C LYS A 9 8.15 -5.83 -17.63
N TYR A 10 8.62 -4.59 -17.64
CA TYR A 10 8.23 -3.57 -16.65
C TYR A 10 6.72 -3.31 -16.68
N ILE A 11 6.13 -3.14 -17.88
CA ILE A 11 4.69 -2.91 -18.05
C ILE A 11 3.88 -4.09 -17.50
N ILE A 12 4.24 -5.32 -17.88
CA ILE A 12 3.53 -6.54 -17.47
C ILE A 12 3.61 -6.73 -15.95
N GLU A 13 4.79 -6.54 -15.36
CA GLU A 13 4.99 -6.67 -13.91
C GLU A 13 4.09 -5.69 -13.14
N ASN A 14 4.04 -4.44 -13.57
CA ASN A 14 3.28 -3.40 -12.89
C ASN A 14 1.77 -3.57 -13.03
N LEU A 15 1.28 -3.93 -14.22
CA LEU A 15 -0.13 -4.28 -14.42
C LEU A 15 -0.54 -5.51 -13.60
N THR A 16 0.34 -6.51 -13.48
CA THR A 16 0.09 -7.70 -12.67
C THR A 16 -0.07 -7.34 -11.19
N ARG A 17 0.82 -6.49 -10.66
CA ARG A 17 0.74 -6.01 -9.27
C ARG A 17 -0.57 -5.28 -9.00
N ILE A 18 -0.97 -4.36 -9.86
CA ILE A 18 -2.25 -3.63 -9.75
C ILE A 18 -3.43 -4.60 -9.79
N SER A 19 -3.42 -5.57 -10.72
CA SER A 19 -4.48 -6.57 -10.84
C SER A 19 -4.70 -7.36 -9.55
N VAL A 20 -3.61 -7.88 -8.98
CA VAL A 20 -3.65 -8.68 -7.75
C VAL A 20 -4.09 -7.82 -6.58
N GLN A 21 -3.57 -6.60 -6.46
CA GLN A 21 -3.94 -5.67 -5.39
C GLN A 21 -5.44 -5.32 -5.46
N ALA A 22 -5.97 -4.99 -6.64
CA ALA A 22 -7.38 -4.70 -6.84
C ALA A 22 -8.27 -5.91 -6.51
N GLU A 23 -7.85 -7.12 -6.87
CA GLU A 23 -8.60 -8.34 -6.50
C GLU A 23 -8.62 -8.58 -4.98
N LEU A 24 -7.51 -8.34 -4.28
CA LEU A 24 -7.44 -8.52 -2.82
C LEU A 24 -8.21 -7.43 -2.07
N LEU A 25 -8.07 -6.16 -2.47
CA LEU A 25 -8.77 -5.03 -1.85
C LEU A 25 -10.29 -5.12 -2.06
N GLY A 26 -10.73 -5.58 -3.25
CA GLY A 26 -12.14 -5.83 -3.54
C GLY A 26 -12.76 -6.91 -2.65
N LYS A 27 -11.97 -7.89 -2.17
CA LYS A 27 -12.44 -8.94 -1.24
C LYS A 27 -12.59 -8.44 0.20
N VAL A 28 -11.89 -7.37 0.59
CA VAL A 28 -11.95 -6.77 1.93
C VAL A 28 -12.79 -5.50 1.98
N HIS A 29 -13.55 -5.20 0.92
CA HIS A 29 -14.46 -4.04 0.81
C HIS A 29 -13.80 -2.67 1.02
N PHE A 30 -12.52 -2.50 0.62
CA PHE A 30 -11.82 -1.21 0.69
C PHE A 30 -11.98 -0.44 -0.62
N PHE A 31 -12.82 0.61 -0.63
CA PHE A 31 -13.28 1.27 -1.85
C PHE A 31 -12.41 2.47 -2.31
N ASP A 32 -11.52 3.00 -1.48
CA ASP A 32 -10.65 4.16 -1.84
C ASP A 32 -9.69 3.87 -3.01
N HIS A 33 -9.42 2.59 -3.28
CA HIS A 33 -8.58 2.16 -4.41
C HIS A 33 -9.25 2.30 -5.78
N HIS A 34 -10.59 2.40 -5.84
CA HIS A 34 -11.31 2.52 -7.11
C HIS A 34 -11.02 3.85 -7.81
N ILE A 35 -11.05 4.97 -7.07
CA ILE A 35 -10.77 6.31 -7.61
C ILE A 35 -9.31 6.43 -8.09
N ALA A 36 -8.37 5.86 -7.33
CA ALA A 36 -6.95 5.84 -7.71
C ALA A 36 -6.70 4.97 -8.97
N SER A 37 -7.43 3.85 -9.11
CA SER A 37 -7.35 3.00 -10.30
C SER A 37 -7.92 3.69 -11.53
N GLU A 38 -9.03 4.41 -11.40
CA GLU A 38 -9.66 5.14 -12.52
C GLU A 38 -8.72 6.19 -13.11
N HIS A 39 -8.07 7.02 -12.29
CA HIS A 39 -7.12 8.03 -12.79
C HIS A 39 -5.94 7.38 -13.51
N PHE A 40 -5.36 6.33 -12.94
CA PHE A 40 -4.27 5.59 -13.59
C PHE A 40 -4.70 5.01 -14.94
N PHE A 41 -5.83 4.30 -15.00
CA PHE A 41 -6.31 3.69 -16.24
C PHE A 41 -6.76 4.72 -17.28
N GLN A 42 -7.24 5.90 -16.87
CA GLN A 42 -7.47 7.03 -17.77
C GLN A 42 -6.20 7.41 -18.52
N GLN A 43 -5.12 7.71 -17.78
CA GLN A 43 -3.84 8.11 -18.37
C GLN A 43 -3.25 7.00 -19.24
N LEU A 44 -3.31 5.75 -18.77
CA LEU A 44 -2.80 4.60 -19.52
C LEU A 44 -3.55 4.38 -20.83
N LEU A 45 -4.90 4.37 -20.81
CA LEU A 45 -5.70 4.14 -22.01
C LEU A 45 -5.57 5.28 -23.02
N ASN A 46 -5.48 6.53 -22.56
CA ASN A 46 -5.17 7.68 -23.41
C ASN A 46 -3.83 7.47 -24.14
N GLN A 47 -2.82 6.98 -23.41
CA GLN A 47 -1.50 6.74 -23.99
C GLN A 47 -1.47 5.54 -24.95
N VAL A 48 -2.20 4.46 -24.67
CA VAL A 48 -2.20 3.23 -25.49
C VAL A 48 -3.02 3.40 -26.77
N TYR A 49 -4.18 4.04 -26.68
CA TYR A 49 -5.16 4.10 -27.77
C TYR A 49 -5.34 5.49 -28.40
N GLY A 50 -4.68 6.53 -27.86
CA GLY A 50 -4.85 7.91 -28.33
C GLY A 50 -6.24 8.45 -28.03
N TYR A 51 -6.83 8.03 -26.92
CA TYR A 51 -8.10 8.57 -26.41
C TYR A 51 -7.89 9.89 -25.66
N GLN A 52 -9.00 10.58 -25.40
CA GLN A 52 -9.08 11.80 -24.58
C GLN A 52 -10.06 11.57 -23.41
N LEU A 53 -9.85 10.47 -22.69
CA LEU A 53 -10.67 10.08 -21.55
C LEU A 53 -10.50 11.08 -20.40
N THR A 54 -11.62 11.41 -19.77
CA THR A 54 -11.75 12.20 -18.55
C THR A 54 -12.69 11.49 -17.58
N ASN A 55 -12.49 11.67 -16.27
CA ASN A 55 -13.36 11.04 -15.26
C ASN A 55 -14.77 11.65 -15.30
N ALA A 56 -15.78 10.79 -15.39
CA ALA A 56 -17.19 11.16 -15.53
C ALA A 56 -17.77 11.87 -14.30
N ASN A 57 -17.15 11.71 -13.12
CA ASN A 57 -17.56 12.41 -11.90
C ASN A 57 -17.33 13.93 -11.97
N HIS A 58 -16.44 14.41 -12.84
CA HIS A 58 -16.20 15.85 -13.01
C HIS A 58 -17.23 16.55 -13.91
N THR A 59 -18.08 15.82 -14.64
CA THR A 59 -18.96 16.37 -15.70
C THR A 59 -20.45 16.44 -15.34
N ARG A 60 -20.84 16.32 -14.07
CA ARG A 60 -22.26 16.42 -13.61
C ARG A 60 -23.25 15.53 -14.40
N LEU A 61 -22.84 14.32 -14.78
CA LEU A 61 -23.73 13.28 -15.28
C LEU A 61 -23.91 12.24 -14.18
N ASN A 62 -25.16 11.93 -13.82
CA ASN A 62 -25.52 11.02 -12.73
C ASN A 62 -24.77 9.68 -12.85
N ALA A 63 -23.75 9.52 -12.00
CA ALA A 63 -22.68 8.54 -12.11
C ALA A 63 -23.04 7.21 -11.43
N ALA A 64 -23.64 6.29 -12.18
CA ALA A 64 -23.83 4.92 -11.72
C ALA A 64 -23.42 3.84 -12.75
N ALA A 65 -22.98 4.24 -13.95
CA ALA A 65 -22.82 3.32 -15.08
C ALA A 65 -21.49 3.42 -15.84
N ILE A 66 -20.75 4.52 -15.72
CA ILE A 66 -19.48 4.76 -16.44
C ILE A 66 -18.53 5.56 -15.54
N ASP A 67 -17.23 5.28 -15.62
CA ASP A 67 -16.22 5.97 -14.80
C ASP A 67 -15.40 6.96 -15.63
N LEU A 68 -15.10 6.61 -16.89
CA LEU A 68 -14.33 7.43 -17.82
C LEU A 68 -15.12 7.71 -19.10
N CYS A 69 -14.93 8.89 -19.69
CA CYS A 69 -15.59 9.28 -20.92
C CYS A 69 -14.71 10.13 -21.83
N ASP A 70 -14.86 9.95 -23.14
CA ASP A 70 -14.29 10.77 -24.20
C ASP A 70 -15.45 11.28 -25.07
N PRO A 71 -15.91 12.52 -24.83
CA PRO A 71 -17.03 13.11 -25.57
C PRO A 71 -16.74 13.28 -27.07
N HIS A 72 -15.48 13.53 -27.45
CA HIS A 72 -15.09 13.71 -28.86
C HIS A 72 -15.25 12.41 -29.64
N ARG A 73 -14.85 11.28 -29.06
CA ARG A 73 -15.00 9.95 -29.65
C ARG A 73 -16.35 9.30 -29.35
N LYS A 74 -17.21 9.94 -28.54
CA LYS A 74 -18.47 9.38 -28.03
C LYS A 74 -18.25 8.01 -27.38
N LEU A 75 -17.18 7.88 -26.60
CA LEU A 75 -16.76 6.66 -25.92
C LEU A 75 -16.98 6.80 -24.41
N ALA A 76 -17.56 5.78 -23.79
CA ALA A 76 -17.61 5.64 -22.35
C ALA A 76 -16.98 4.31 -21.91
N ILE A 77 -16.30 4.33 -20.77
CA ILE A 77 -15.61 3.17 -20.20
C ILE A 77 -16.00 3.03 -18.73
N GLN A 78 -16.48 1.85 -18.36
CA GLN A 78 -16.55 1.42 -16.96
C GLN A 78 -15.27 0.65 -16.61
N VAL A 79 -14.63 1.02 -15.51
CA VAL A 79 -13.50 0.33 -14.89
C VAL A 79 -14.01 -0.50 -13.72
N THR A 80 -13.61 -1.78 -13.64
CA THR A 80 -14.10 -2.67 -12.59
C THR A 80 -13.12 -3.78 -12.24
N ALA A 81 -13.01 -4.13 -10.96
CA ALA A 81 -12.35 -5.36 -10.52
C ALA A 81 -13.27 -6.59 -10.59
N GLN A 82 -14.59 -6.38 -10.64
CA GLN A 82 -15.60 -7.44 -10.71
C GLN A 82 -15.71 -8.01 -12.12
N ARG A 83 -15.64 -9.33 -12.22
CA ARG A 83 -15.58 -10.10 -13.47
C ARG A 83 -16.86 -10.86 -13.83
N GLN A 84 -17.85 -10.85 -12.94
CA GLN A 84 -19.07 -11.64 -13.10
C GLN A 84 -19.93 -11.09 -14.25
N ALA A 85 -20.50 -11.97 -15.07
CA ALA A 85 -21.39 -11.57 -16.17
C ALA A 85 -22.57 -10.70 -15.68
N ALA A 86 -23.09 -10.96 -14.48
CA ALA A 86 -24.13 -10.14 -13.86
C ALA A 86 -23.70 -8.68 -13.65
N LYS A 87 -22.42 -8.42 -13.34
CA LYS A 87 -21.90 -7.05 -13.23
C LYS A 87 -21.85 -6.37 -14.60
N ILE A 88 -21.40 -7.09 -15.63
CA ILE A 88 -21.35 -6.56 -17.00
C ILE A 88 -22.76 -6.24 -17.51
N GLN A 89 -23.71 -7.16 -17.28
CA GLN A 89 -25.13 -6.94 -17.60
C GLN A 89 -25.67 -5.70 -16.91
N LYS A 90 -25.43 -5.57 -15.59
CA LYS A 90 -25.83 -4.39 -14.82
C LYS A 90 -25.24 -3.08 -15.37
N THR A 91 -23.98 -3.09 -15.82
CA THR A 91 -23.38 -1.91 -16.45
C THR A 91 -24.10 -1.54 -17.75
N VAL A 92 -24.38 -2.52 -18.62
CA VAL A 92 -25.09 -2.31 -19.89
C VAL A 92 -26.52 -1.80 -19.65
N ASP A 93 -27.24 -2.40 -18.70
CA ASP A 93 -28.60 -1.99 -18.35
C ASP A 93 -28.63 -0.58 -17.76
N ASN A 94 -27.71 -0.27 -16.84
CA ASN A 94 -27.60 1.07 -16.27
C ASN A 94 -27.25 2.11 -17.34
N PHE A 95 -26.35 1.79 -18.27
CA PHE A 95 -26.00 2.67 -19.37
C PHE A 95 -27.21 3.00 -20.26
N ALA A 96 -28.06 2.01 -20.54
CA ALA A 96 -29.32 2.20 -21.26
C ALA A 96 -30.33 3.02 -20.45
N ASN A 97 -30.56 2.65 -19.19
CA ASN A 97 -31.56 3.26 -18.30
C ASN A 97 -31.28 4.75 -18.04
N HIS A 98 -30.00 5.14 -18.02
CA HIS A 98 -29.58 6.53 -17.90
C HIS A 98 -29.53 7.29 -19.24
N GLY A 99 -29.90 6.65 -20.35
CA GLY A 99 -29.95 7.29 -21.67
C GLY A 99 -28.58 7.69 -22.24
N LEU A 100 -27.49 7.13 -21.70
CA LEU A 100 -26.12 7.52 -22.04
C LEU A 100 -25.76 7.21 -23.50
N GLY A 101 -26.44 6.24 -24.12
CA GLY A 101 -26.29 5.90 -25.53
C GLY A 101 -26.56 7.05 -26.50
N SER A 102 -27.30 8.09 -26.08
CA SER A 102 -27.52 9.31 -26.86
C SER A 102 -26.26 10.18 -26.99
N THR A 103 -25.39 10.13 -25.99
CA THR A 103 -24.16 10.92 -25.90
C THR A 103 -22.95 10.09 -26.32
N TYR A 104 -22.88 8.84 -25.86
CA TYR A 104 -21.77 7.93 -26.09
C TYR A 104 -22.26 6.75 -26.92
N SER A 105 -21.84 6.68 -28.19
CA SER A 105 -22.22 5.58 -29.10
C SER A 105 -21.51 4.27 -28.75
N THR A 106 -20.40 4.33 -28.01
CA THR A 106 -19.58 3.16 -27.67
C THR A 106 -19.46 3.03 -26.16
N LEU A 107 -19.85 1.86 -25.63
CA LEU A 107 -19.57 1.47 -24.26
C LEU A 107 -18.46 0.41 -24.25
N LYS A 108 -17.48 0.57 -23.36
CA LYS A 108 -16.48 -0.46 -23.06
C LYS A 108 -16.45 -0.76 -21.55
N VAL A 109 -16.03 -1.96 -21.20
CA VAL A 109 -15.77 -2.35 -19.81
C VAL A 109 -14.34 -2.84 -19.68
N LEU A 110 -13.55 -2.14 -18.86
CA LEU A 110 -12.21 -2.56 -18.46
C LEU A 110 -12.29 -3.39 -17.19
N ILE A 111 -11.84 -4.65 -17.27
CA ILE A 111 -11.70 -5.55 -16.12
C ILE A 111 -10.23 -5.54 -15.67
N ILE A 112 -9.99 -5.03 -14.46
CA ILE A 112 -8.66 -5.00 -13.84
C ILE A 112 -8.29 -6.38 -13.28
N GLY A 113 -9.27 -7.13 -12.78
CA GLY A 113 -9.07 -8.48 -12.24
C GLY A 113 -8.91 -9.56 -13.32
N LYS A 114 -8.59 -10.79 -12.91
CA LYS A 114 -8.49 -11.93 -13.83
C LYS A 114 -9.83 -12.24 -14.48
N ARG A 115 -9.93 -12.16 -15.82
CA ARG A 115 -11.11 -12.63 -16.58
C ARG A 115 -11.26 -14.15 -16.48
N THR A 116 -12.49 -14.62 -16.30
CA THR A 116 -12.79 -16.06 -16.15
C THR A 116 -13.79 -16.59 -17.19
N GLY A 117 -14.18 -15.80 -18.19
CA GLY A 117 -15.14 -16.25 -19.21
C GLY A 117 -15.39 -15.24 -20.33
N THR A 118 -16.26 -15.60 -21.26
CA THR A 118 -16.76 -14.75 -22.33
C THR A 118 -18.10 -14.13 -21.97
N TYR A 119 -18.41 -12.95 -22.51
CA TYR A 119 -19.64 -12.20 -22.20
C TYR A 119 -20.57 -12.15 -23.42
N SER A 120 -20.55 -13.19 -24.25
CA SER A 120 -21.34 -13.23 -25.49
C SER A 120 -22.85 -13.43 -25.29
N THR A 121 -23.28 -13.75 -24.06
CA THR A 121 -24.69 -13.96 -23.69
C THR A 121 -25.32 -12.74 -23.02
N ILE A 122 -24.60 -11.62 -22.92
CA ILE A 122 -25.13 -10.36 -22.38
C ILE A 122 -26.26 -9.87 -23.29
N SER A 123 -27.40 -9.57 -22.68
CA SER A 123 -28.52 -8.94 -23.38
C SER A 123 -28.20 -7.46 -23.56
N VAL A 124 -28.21 -6.97 -24.79
CA VAL A 124 -27.87 -5.58 -25.11
C VAL A 124 -29.15 -4.84 -25.49
N PRO A 125 -29.57 -3.83 -24.70
CA PRO A 125 -30.73 -3.01 -25.04
C PRO A 125 -30.56 -2.34 -26.41
N PRO A 126 -31.64 -2.14 -27.20
CA PRO A 126 -31.55 -1.59 -28.56
C PRO A 126 -30.87 -0.21 -28.65
N THR A 127 -30.87 0.55 -27.55
CA THR A 127 -30.29 1.88 -27.44
C THR A 127 -28.79 1.88 -27.13
N VAL A 128 -28.16 0.71 -27.04
CA VAL A 128 -26.76 0.54 -26.66
C VAL A 128 -26.02 -0.28 -27.71
N THR A 129 -24.85 0.21 -28.14
CA THR A 129 -23.92 -0.59 -28.95
C THR A 129 -22.85 -1.18 -28.04
N PHE A 130 -22.91 -2.50 -27.85
CA PHE A 130 -21.97 -3.23 -27.00
C PHE A 130 -21.80 -4.66 -27.50
N ASN A 131 -20.55 -5.14 -27.56
CA ASN A 131 -20.23 -6.53 -27.86
C ASN A 131 -19.36 -7.12 -26.75
N GLY A 132 -19.91 -8.04 -25.97
CA GLY A 132 -19.22 -8.65 -24.83
C GLY A 132 -17.95 -9.45 -25.16
N LYS A 133 -17.62 -9.68 -26.44
CA LYS A 133 -16.34 -10.23 -26.87
C LYS A 133 -15.27 -9.16 -27.06
N THR A 134 -15.61 -8.04 -27.69
CA THR A 134 -14.65 -7.01 -28.15
C THR A 134 -14.65 -5.74 -27.32
N ASP A 135 -15.73 -5.46 -26.60
CA ASP A 135 -15.88 -4.26 -25.77
C ASP A 135 -15.61 -4.51 -24.28
N VAL A 136 -15.35 -5.77 -23.92
CA VAL A 136 -14.78 -6.11 -22.61
C VAL A 136 -13.28 -6.29 -22.76
N ILE A 137 -12.54 -5.32 -22.25
CA ILE A 137 -11.08 -5.29 -22.23
C ILE A 137 -10.62 -5.86 -20.90
N ASP A 138 -9.72 -6.84 -20.93
CA ASP A 138 -8.98 -7.30 -19.76
C ASP A 138 -7.50 -6.92 -19.89
N LEU A 139 -6.73 -7.11 -18.82
CA LEU A 139 -5.30 -6.80 -18.84
C LEU A 139 -4.52 -7.63 -19.87
N ALA A 140 -4.95 -8.85 -20.20
CA ALA A 140 -4.29 -9.66 -21.23
C ALA A 140 -4.46 -9.06 -22.63
N SER A 141 -5.67 -8.60 -22.95
CA SER A 141 -6.00 -7.92 -24.21
C SER A 141 -5.28 -6.58 -24.30
N LEU A 142 -5.26 -5.82 -23.21
CA LEU A 142 -4.52 -4.56 -23.12
C LEU A 142 -3.01 -4.78 -23.34
N VAL A 143 -2.41 -5.78 -22.68
CA VAL A 143 -1.00 -6.13 -22.89
C VAL A 143 -0.74 -6.55 -24.33
N HIS A 144 -1.64 -7.34 -24.94
CA HIS A 144 -1.52 -7.73 -26.34
C HIS A 144 -1.54 -6.52 -27.29
N ASP A 145 -2.35 -5.50 -27.00
CA ASP A 145 -2.32 -4.26 -27.80
C ASP A 145 -1.06 -3.44 -27.54
N ILE A 146 -0.56 -3.40 -26.30
CA ILE A 146 0.70 -2.76 -25.95
C ILE A 146 1.88 -3.43 -26.69
N THR A 147 1.90 -4.76 -26.84
CA THR A 147 2.99 -5.45 -27.55
C THR A 147 3.13 -5.07 -29.03
N LYS A 148 2.09 -4.49 -29.64
CA LYS A 148 2.11 -4.03 -31.03
C LYS A 148 2.72 -2.64 -31.19
N GLN A 149 3.02 -1.96 -30.08
CA GLN A 149 3.50 -0.57 -30.07
C GLN A 149 5.00 -0.48 -30.36
N SER A 150 5.43 0.66 -30.88
CA SER A 150 6.86 0.95 -31.07
C SER A 150 7.59 1.10 -29.72
N THR A 151 8.91 0.94 -29.71
CA THR A 151 9.74 1.15 -28.50
C THR A 151 9.54 2.55 -27.89
N THR A 152 9.36 3.58 -28.73
CA THR A 152 9.07 4.95 -28.27
C THR A 152 7.73 5.06 -27.56
N ALA A 153 6.69 4.41 -28.11
CA ALA A 153 5.38 4.38 -27.49
C ALA A 153 5.40 3.58 -26.16
N LEU A 154 6.14 2.47 -26.11
CA LEU A 154 6.36 1.73 -24.86
C LEU A 154 7.06 2.58 -23.80
N GLN A 155 8.05 3.39 -24.18
CA GLN A 155 8.71 4.29 -23.24
C GLN A 155 7.73 5.29 -22.64
N ALA A 156 6.88 5.90 -23.46
CA ALA A 156 5.87 6.84 -22.98
C ALA A 156 4.82 6.15 -22.06
N ILE A 157 4.45 4.90 -22.33
CA ILE A 157 3.61 4.10 -21.42
C ILE A 157 4.32 3.85 -20.09
N VAL A 158 5.60 3.51 -20.10
CA VAL A 158 6.41 3.34 -18.88
C VAL A 158 6.50 4.65 -18.09
N ASP A 159 6.60 5.79 -18.77
CA ASP A 159 6.68 7.09 -18.10
C ASP A 159 5.36 7.46 -17.42
N VAL A 160 4.20 7.11 -18.02
CA VAL A 160 2.90 7.16 -17.34
C VAL A 160 2.92 6.28 -16.10
N MET A 161 3.35 5.01 -16.22
CA MET A 161 3.39 4.09 -15.08
C MET A 161 4.29 4.58 -13.95
N LYS A 162 5.45 5.16 -14.24
CA LYS A 162 6.35 5.69 -13.21
C LYS A 162 5.79 6.91 -12.49
N ARG A 163 5.03 7.75 -13.20
CA ARG A 163 4.43 8.96 -12.64
C ARG A 163 3.21 8.62 -11.77
N GLU A 164 2.36 7.72 -12.26
CA GLU A 164 1.08 7.41 -11.63
C GLU A 164 1.19 6.28 -10.60
N ILE A 165 2.12 5.34 -10.79
CA ILE A 165 2.30 4.22 -9.87
C ILE A 165 3.46 4.50 -8.92
N THR A 166 3.10 4.98 -7.74
CA THR A 166 4.02 4.96 -6.60
C THR A 166 3.95 3.58 -5.97
N TYR A 167 4.76 2.65 -6.47
CA TYR A 167 5.17 1.53 -5.63
C TYR A 167 5.88 2.10 -4.40
N CYS A 168 5.97 1.34 -3.32
CA CYS A 168 6.91 1.64 -2.25
C CYS A 168 8.31 1.80 -2.88
N GLN A 169 8.70 3.00 -3.33
CA GLN A 169 10.03 3.35 -3.82
C GLN A 169 11.07 3.01 -2.76
N ASN A 170 10.60 2.92 -1.52
CA ASN A 170 11.32 2.44 -0.39
C ASN A 170 11.80 0.98 -0.48
N ALA A 171 11.18 0.07 -1.24
CA ALA A 171 11.71 -1.30 -1.33
C ALA A 171 13.08 -1.34 -2.01
N SER A 172 13.21 -0.69 -3.16
CA SER A 172 14.49 -0.55 -3.85
C SER A 172 15.46 0.38 -3.09
N ALA A 173 14.94 1.45 -2.45
CA ALA A 173 15.79 2.32 -1.64
C ALA A 173 16.30 1.64 -0.35
N VAL A 174 15.48 0.78 0.29
CA VAL A 174 15.86 -0.01 1.47
C VAL A 174 16.79 -1.15 1.08
N GLU A 175 16.62 -1.77 -0.08
CA GLU A 175 17.55 -2.78 -0.59
C GLU A 175 18.96 -2.20 -0.80
N GLN A 176 19.05 -0.93 -1.23
CA GLN A 176 20.31 -0.20 -1.42
C GLN A 176 20.78 0.56 -0.16
N MET A 177 20.00 0.55 0.93
CA MET A 177 20.30 1.28 2.15
C MET A 177 21.47 0.66 2.91
N SER A 178 22.37 1.50 3.40
CA SER A 178 23.46 1.06 4.28
C SER A 178 22.91 0.56 5.63
N ASP A 179 23.68 -0.29 6.31
CA ASP A 179 23.30 -0.73 7.67
C ASP A 179 23.25 0.46 8.63
N GLU A 180 24.13 1.46 8.46
CA GLU A 180 24.14 2.70 9.24
C GLU A 180 22.85 3.52 9.08
N ASP A 181 22.45 3.80 7.83
CA ASP A 181 21.22 4.56 7.55
C ASP A 181 19.99 3.85 8.11
N ALA A 182 19.96 2.52 8.01
CA ALA A 182 18.88 1.71 8.55
C ALA A 182 18.79 1.81 10.08
N ILE A 183 19.92 1.82 10.79
CA ILE A 183 19.98 2.07 12.24
C ILE A 183 19.52 3.48 12.58
N LEU A 184 19.94 4.50 11.81
CA LEU A 184 19.52 5.88 12.06
C LEU A 184 18.01 6.09 11.90
N LYS A 185 17.36 5.35 10.98
CA LYS A 185 15.89 5.32 10.90
C LYS A 185 15.24 4.74 12.16
N LEU A 186 15.84 3.68 12.73
CA LEU A 186 15.37 3.09 13.99
C LEU A 186 15.64 4.01 15.19
N ARG A 187 16.75 4.76 15.18
CA ARG A 187 17.10 5.71 16.25
C ARG A 187 15.98 6.71 16.52
N ASN A 188 15.33 7.23 15.48
CA ASN A 188 14.21 8.17 15.63
C ASN A 188 13.00 7.55 16.36
N LEU A 189 12.83 6.23 16.27
CA LEU A 189 11.76 5.53 17.00
C LEU A 189 12.18 5.23 18.45
N MET A 190 13.48 5.03 18.66
CA MET A 190 14.05 4.82 20.00
C MET A 190 14.05 6.11 20.81
N ASP A 191 14.25 7.27 20.17
CA ASP A 191 14.28 8.60 20.79
C ASP A 191 12.87 9.16 21.06
N ARG A 192 12.00 8.33 21.63
CA ARG A 192 10.62 8.67 22.02
C ARG A 192 10.49 8.58 23.55
N PRO A 193 9.58 9.35 24.19
CA PRO A 193 9.33 9.29 25.64
C PRO A 193 9.23 7.87 26.20
N ALA A 194 8.58 6.97 25.45
CA ALA A 194 8.40 5.56 25.81
C ALA A 194 9.70 4.82 26.18
N LEU A 195 10.85 5.25 25.66
CA LEU A 195 12.17 4.68 25.95
C LEU A 195 13.16 5.67 26.58
N GLN A 196 12.81 6.95 26.73
CA GLN A 196 13.74 7.97 27.25
C GLN A 196 13.30 8.52 28.60
N ASP A 197 12.00 8.63 28.85
CA ASP A 197 11.48 9.28 30.06
C ASP A 197 11.29 8.26 31.20
N PRO A 198 11.61 8.64 32.46
CA PRO A 198 11.36 7.81 33.64
C PRO A 198 9.91 7.33 33.71
N TRP A 199 9.67 6.10 34.19
CA TRP A 199 8.33 5.50 34.11
C TRP A 199 7.28 6.35 34.85
N GLN A 200 7.68 6.94 35.97
CA GLN A 200 6.85 7.85 36.77
C GLN A 200 6.38 9.10 36.00
N TRP A 201 7.04 9.46 34.90
CA TRP A 201 6.69 10.59 34.04
C TRP A 201 6.06 10.14 32.72
N GLU A 202 5.77 8.84 32.54
CA GLU A 202 5.04 8.36 31.38
C GLU A 202 3.59 8.90 31.42
N VAL A 203 3.33 9.89 30.56
CA VAL A 203 2.06 10.64 30.59
C VAL A 203 0.99 9.96 29.73
N ASN A 204 1.34 9.02 28.85
CA ASN A 204 0.39 8.39 27.94
C ASN A 204 0.65 6.90 27.70
N LEU A 205 -0.10 6.05 28.40
CA LEU A 205 0.02 4.59 28.36
C LEU A 205 -0.34 3.98 27.00
N ASN A 206 -1.22 4.63 26.22
CA ASN A 206 -1.51 4.19 24.85
C ASN A 206 -0.35 4.52 23.92
N ALA A 207 0.20 5.73 24.00
CA ALA A 207 1.37 6.12 23.21
C ALA A 207 2.59 5.24 23.53
N PHE A 208 2.77 4.85 24.80
CA PHE A 208 3.78 3.87 25.20
C PHE A 208 3.58 2.51 24.51
N GLN A 209 2.35 1.97 24.53
CA GLN A 209 2.02 0.71 23.87
C GLN A 209 2.24 0.76 22.35
N ASP A 210 1.85 1.88 21.73
CA ASP A 210 1.99 2.10 20.30
C ASP A 210 3.46 2.22 19.92
N ALA A 211 4.27 2.97 20.67
CA ALA A 211 5.70 3.11 20.42
C ALA A 211 6.44 1.76 20.47
N ILE A 212 6.13 0.89 21.43
CA ILE A 212 6.73 -0.46 21.48
C ILE A 212 6.27 -1.30 20.28
N THR A 213 5.00 -1.19 19.91
CA THR A 213 4.45 -1.95 18.78
C THR A 213 5.09 -1.52 17.46
N ASP A 214 5.22 -0.22 17.24
CA ASP A 214 5.91 0.39 16.10
C ASP A 214 7.36 -0.08 16.01
N LEU A 215 8.11 -0.07 17.12
CA LEU A 215 9.50 -0.51 17.15
C LEU A 215 9.66 -1.99 16.83
N ILE A 216 8.78 -2.83 17.37
CA ILE A 216 8.76 -4.27 17.06
C ILE A 216 8.50 -4.50 15.58
N GLU A 217 7.54 -3.76 14.99
CA GLU A 217 7.24 -3.83 13.57
C GLU A 217 8.43 -3.36 12.73
N ALA A 218 8.96 -2.17 13.03
CA ALA A 218 10.09 -1.58 12.30
C ALA A 218 11.32 -2.49 12.29
N ILE A 219 11.71 -3.06 13.44
CA ILE A 219 12.86 -3.97 13.52
C ILE A 219 12.57 -5.30 12.79
N ASN A 220 11.33 -5.81 12.85
CA ASN A 220 11.00 -7.11 12.27
C ASN A 220 10.74 -7.07 10.76
N THR A 221 10.09 -6.03 10.27
CA THR A 221 9.58 -5.97 8.88
C THR A 221 10.18 -4.80 8.10
N GLY A 222 10.85 -3.86 8.77
CA GLY A 222 11.32 -2.61 8.16
C GLY A 222 10.24 -1.55 7.98
N HIS A 223 9.00 -1.81 8.39
CA HIS A 223 7.88 -0.88 8.20
C HIS A 223 7.76 0.10 9.35
N ILE A 224 7.57 1.38 9.02
CA ILE A 224 7.32 2.48 9.95
C ILE A 224 6.04 3.14 9.47
N SER A 225 5.00 3.20 10.32
CA SER A 225 3.68 3.76 9.97
C SER A 225 3.12 3.18 8.66
N GLY A 226 3.18 1.86 8.52
CA GLY A 226 2.69 1.12 7.33
C GLY A 226 3.57 1.23 6.08
N THR A 227 4.69 1.96 6.15
CA THR A 227 5.58 2.20 5.01
C THR A 227 6.93 1.53 5.25
N LEU A 228 7.35 0.61 4.37
CA LEU A 228 8.72 0.06 4.41
C LEU A 228 9.69 1.25 4.36
N SER A 229 10.50 1.46 5.40
CA SER A 229 11.31 2.69 5.57
C SER A 229 12.73 2.41 6.09
N THR A 230 12.97 1.20 6.59
CA THR A 230 14.27 0.72 7.05
C THR A 230 14.42 -0.77 6.73
N LYS A 231 15.60 -1.34 6.97
CA LYS A 231 15.89 -2.76 6.76
C LYS A 231 15.27 -3.60 7.88
N PRO A 232 14.63 -4.74 7.58
CA PRO A 232 14.30 -5.71 8.61
C PRO A 232 15.58 -6.33 9.19
N ARG A 233 15.57 -6.72 10.47
CA ARG A 233 16.77 -7.20 11.19
C ARG A 233 17.55 -8.32 10.50
N PHE A 234 16.90 -9.15 9.69
CA PHE A 234 17.52 -10.27 8.97
C PHE A 234 18.21 -9.86 7.66
N SER A 235 17.96 -8.64 7.17
CA SER A 235 18.52 -8.12 5.93
C SER A 235 19.77 -7.26 6.11
N TYR A 236 20.27 -7.10 7.34
CA TYR A 236 21.54 -6.42 7.61
C TYR A 236 22.71 -7.22 7.04
N SER A 237 23.67 -6.50 6.46
CA SER A 237 24.87 -7.07 5.86
C SER A 237 25.80 -7.58 6.97
N ASP A 238 25.98 -6.79 8.02
CA ASP A 238 26.65 -7.22 9.24
C ASP A 238 25.77 -8.18 10.05
N LYS A 239 26.26 -9.41 10.25
CA LYS A 239 25.56 -10.48 10.97
C LYS A 239 25.63 -10.35 12.50
N ILE A 240 26.63 -9.66 13.02
CA ILE A 240 26.71 -9.30 14.43
C ILE A 240 25.61 -8.27 14.73
N MET A 241 25.49 -7.23 13.91
CA MET A 241 24.40 -6.25 14.03
C MET A 241 23.02 -6.88 13.91
N ALA A 242 22.83 -7.78 12.92
CA ALA A 242 21.57 -8.52 12.77
C ALA A 242 21.19 -9.29 14.05
N SER A 243 22.18 -9.91 14.70
CA SER A 243 21.99 -10.67 15.94
C SER A 243 21.70 -9.75 17.13
N GLN A 244 22.36 -8.59 17.22
CA GLN A 244 22.10 -7.57 18.23
C GLN A 244 20.69 -6.98 18.07
N LEU A 245 20.25 -6.67 16.85
CA LEU A 245 18.87 -6.26 16.56
C LEU A 245 17.85 -7.34 16.90
N ALA A 246 18.18 -8.62 16.71
CA ALA A 246 17.33 -9.72 17.16
C ALA A 246 17.18 -9.75 18.68
N ALA A 247 18.26 -9.52 19.44
CA ALA A 247 18.21 -9.42 20.89
C ALA A 247 17.32 -8.25 21.35
N ILE A 248 17.49 -7.06 20.76
CA ILE A 248 16.66 -5.88 21.04
C ILE A 248 15.18 -6.16 20.71
N TYR A 249 14.90 -6.79 19.57
CA TYR A 249 13.54 -7.22 19.20
C TYR A 249 12.90 -8.12 20.27
N HIS A 250 13.66 -9.07 20.83
CA HIS A 250 13.17 -9.93 21.92
C HIS A 250 12.94 -9.13 23.21
N GLN A 251 13.84 -8.21 23.56
CA GLN A 251 13.67 -7.37 24.75
C GLN A 251 12.46 -6.43 24.67
N LEU A 252 12.16 -5.87 23.49
CA LEU A 252 10.95 -5.07 23.27
C LEU A 252 9.67 -5.90 23.42
N ARG A 253 9.70 -7.17 22.98
CA ARG A 253 8.58 -8.09 23.21
C ARG A 253 8.39 -8.42 24.68
N LEU A 254 9.48 -8.59 25.44
CA LEU A 254 9.42 -8.79 26.90
C LEU A 254 8.85 -7.54 27.59
N LEU A 255 9.26 -6.33 27.17
CA LEU A 255 8.70 -5.08 27.68
C LEU A 255 7.19 -4.98 27.40
N ARG A 256 6.74 -5.34 26.19
CA ARG A 256 5.31 -5.41 25.86
C ARG A 256 4.56 -6.46 26.68
N GLN A 257 5.18 -7.60 26.97
CA GLN A 257 4.60 -8.64 27.83
C GLN A 257 4.48 -8.16 29.28
N LEU A 258 5.49 -7.46 29.80
CA LEU A 258 5.45 -6.84 31.12
C LEU A 258 4.29 -5.84 31.21
N PHE A 259 4.16 -4.95 30.22
CA PHE A 259 3.03 -4.01 30.12
C PHE A 259 1.69 -4.72 30.16
N ARG A 260 1.49 -5.72 29.28
CA ARG A 260 0.23 -6.47 29.19
C ARG A 260 -0.09 -7.24 30.47
N LYS A 261 0.93 -7.73 31.18
CA LYS A 261 0.74 -8.38 32.48
C LYS A 261 0.13 -7.42 33.51
N HIS A 262 0.65 -6.19 33.58
CA HIS A 262 0.12 -5.15 34.47
C HIS A 262 -1.23 -4.60 34.02
N VAL A 263 -1.53 -4.61 32.72
CA VAL A 263 -2.89 -4.35 32.22
C VAL A 263 -3.86 -5.45 32.67
N ALA A 264 -3.46 -6.70 32.55
CA ALA A 264 -4.28 -7.84 32.95
C ALA A 264 -4.52 -7.92 34.47
N SER A 265 -3.56 -7.45 35.29
CA SER A 265 -3.75 -7.35 36.74
C SER A 265 -4.62 -6.16 37.17
N GLY A 266 -4.89 -5.22 36.26
CA GLY A 266 -5.61 -3.97 36.54
C GLY A 266 -4.75 -2.87 37.17
N GLU A 267 -3.45 -3.09 37.30
CA GLU A 267 -2.50 -2.08 37.79
C GLU A 267 -2.24 -0.99 36.74
N ILE A 268 -2.36 -1.32 35.44
CA ILE A 268 -2.34 -0.36 34.34
C ILE A 268 -3.71 -0.37 33.66
N ASP A 269 -4.30 0.80 33.51
CA ASP A 269 -5.53 1.03 32.75
C ASP A 269 -5.23 2.04 31.63
N PRO A 270 -4.98 1.56 30.40
CA PRO A 270 -4.70 2.44 29.27
C PRO A 270 -5.90 3.30 28.85
N PHE A 271 -7.14 2.86 29.10
CA PHE A 271 -8.34 3.61 28.75
C PHE A 271 -8.53 4.81 29.67
N ALA A 272 -8.32 4.61 30.97
CA ALA A 272 -8.34 5.69 31.95
C ALA A 272 -6.99 6.44 32.07
N ASN A 273 -5.98 6.03 31.30
CA ASN A 273 -4.60 6.50 31.38
C ASN A 273 -4.06 6.53 32.83
N ARG A 274 -4.30 5.44 33.56
CA ARG A 274 -4.01 5.32 35.00
C ARG A 274 -3.04 4.16 35.25
N CYS A 275 -2.01 4.41 36.06
CA CYS A 275 -1.08 3.40 36.53
C CYS A 275 -1.01 3.42 38.06
N MET A 276 -1.35 2.29 38.70
CA MET A 276 -1.33 2.09 40.14
C MET A 276 -0.68 0.75 40.44
N PHE A 277 0.65 0.73 40.51
CA PHE A 277 1.37 -0.49 40.85
C PHE A 277 1.13 -0.89 42.31
N ALA A 278 1.04 -2.19 42.55
CA ALA A 278 0.99 -2.73 43.91
C ALA A 278 2.32 -2.52 44.66
N THR A 279 3.44 -2.37 43.95
CA THR A 279 4.78 -2.14 44.54
C THR A 279 5.60 -1.15 43.72
N ALA A 280 6.50 -0.42 44.40
CA ALA A 280 7.47 0.46 43.72
C ALA A 280 8.44 -0.29 42.80
N GLN A 281 8.61 -1.60 43.01
CA GLN A 281 9.48 -2.46 42.18
C GLN A 281 8.95 -2.62 40.75
N ALA A 282 7.64 -2.49 40.53
CA ALA A 282 7.06 -2.64 39.20
C ALA A 282 7.52 -1.53 38.24
N GLY A 283 7.49 -0.26 38.67
CA GLY A 283 8.01 0.87 37.87
C GLY A 283 9.49 0.73 37.57
N ALA A 284 10.28 0.39 38.60
CA ALA A 284 11.72 0.14 38.44
C ALA A 284 12.02 -0.99 37.44
N ALA A 285 11.16 -2.01 37.33
CA ALA A 285 11.32 -3.08 36.35
C ALA A 285 11.11 -2.59 34.90
N PHE A 286 10.20 -1.63 34.67
CA PHE A 286 10.06 -0.98 33.36
C PHE A 286 11.32 -0.18 33.02
N ASP A 287 11.77 0.67 33.94
CA ASP A 287 12.99 1.49 33.74
C ASP A 287 14.22 0.63 33.48
N ALA A 288 14.39 -0.46 34.25
CA ALA A 288 15.49 -1.40 34.05
C ALA A 288 15.46 -2.06 32.66
N GLN A 289 14.28 -2.51 32.21
CA GLN A 289 14.13 -3.13 30.89
C GLN A 289 14.37 -2.13 29.76
N ARG A 290 13.91 -0.89 29.90
CA ARG A 290 14.12 0.19 28.91
C ARG A 290 15.59 0.60 28.84
N ASN A 291 16.25 0.73 29.98
CA ASN A 291 17.69 0.99 30.04
C ASN A 291 18.51 -0.14 29.40
N ALA A 292 18.13 -1.41 29.61
CA ALA A 292 18.79 -2.53 28.95
C ALA A 292 18.66 -2.48 27.42
N ILE A 293 17.47 -2.11 26.93
CA ILE A 293 17.21 -1.91 25.50
C ILE A 293 18.06 -0.75 24.94
N ASN A 294 18.05 0.42 25.59
CA ASN A 294 18.82 1.59 25.16
C ASN A 294 20.33 1.29 25.16
N ALA A 295 20.83 0.60 26.19
CA ALA A 295 22.24 0.22 26.27
C ALA A 295 22.65 -0.68 25.09
N GLN A 296 21.84 -1.67 24.72
CA GLN A 296 22.12 -2.51 23.55
C GLN A 296 22.04 -1.73 22.23
N PHE A 297 21.07 -0.82 22.10
CA PHE A 297 20.97 0.02 20.92
C PHE A 297 22.16 1.00 20.80
N ASN A 298 22.66 1.52 21.92
CA ASN A 298 23.85 2.38 21.96
C ASN A 298 25.12 1.65 21.52
N VAL A 299 25.22 0.33 21.71
CA VAL A 299 26.33 -0.47 21.14
C VAL A 299 26.28 -0.45 19.60
N LEU A 300 25.09 -0.46 18.99
CA LEU A 300 24.94 -0.35 17.54
C LEU A 300 25.32 1.05 17.05
N LEU A 301 24.91 2.10 17.75
CA LEU A 301 25.26 3.49 17.40
C LEU A 301 26.76 3.75 17.50
N ALA A 302 27.43 3.18 18.50
CA ALA A 302 28.86 3.33 18.71
C ALA A 302 29.70 2.76 17.56
N GLN A 303 29.22 1.71 16.87
CA GLN A 303 29.92 1.13 15.70
C GLN A 303 30.08 2.12 14.55
N PHE A 304 29.21 3.13 14.47
CA PHE A 304 29.21 4.18 13.45
C PHE A 304 29.56 5.56 14.00
N ASN A 305 30.07 5.64 15.25
CA ASN A 305 30.38 6.89 15.94
C ASN A 305 29.19 7.86 16.11
N HIS A 306 27.96 7.32 16.21
CA HIS A 306 26.79 8.14 16.48
C HIS A 306 26.59 8.41 17.99
N PRO A 307 26.07 9.59 18.37
CA PRO A 307 25.77 9.90 19.77
C PRO A 307 24.81 8.89 20.39
N ALA A 308 25.10 8.49 21.63
CA ALA A 308 24.25 7.60 22.41
C ALA A 308 22.89 8.24 22.74
N LEU A 309 21.86 7.41 22.81
CA LEU A 309 20.59 7.74 23.44
C LEU A 309 20.79 7.87 24.96
N PRO A 310 20.07 8.79 25.63
CA PRO A 310 20.15 8.92 27.07
C PRO A 310 19.64 7.67 27.81
N ALA A 311 20.07 7.53 29.06
CA ALA A 311 19.49 6.54 29.96
C ALA A 311 18.13 7.06 30.48
N VAL A 312 17.21 6.14 30.71
CA VAL A 312 15.99 6.40 31.46
C VAL A 312 16.40 6.65 32.92
N GLY A 313 16.30 7.91 33.35
CA GLY A 313 16.76 8.41 34.65
C GLY A 313 15.94 7.97 35.84
#